data_AF-A0A409XAJ7-F1
#
_entry.id   AF-A0A409XAJ7-F1
#
_cell.length_a   1.000
_cell.length_b   1.000
_cell.length_c   1.000
_cell.angle_alpha   90.00
_cell.angle_beta   90.00
_cell.angle_gamma   90.00
#
_symmetry.space_group_name_H-M   'P 1'
#
loop_
_entity.id
_entity.type
_entity.pdbx_description
1 polymer ?
#
loop_
_entity_poly.entity_id
_entity_poly.type
_entity_poly.pdbx_seq_one_letter_code
_entity_poly.pdbx_strand_id
1 'polypeptide(L)'
;LLLVLHSDVAYGLVNVTASKVRALADAVAKRVGLAEDMVRSVRLITGFHGNATFASIRFKKPEYATKFVILVGYGLDGCPERDAFLADKRDGAGNAGSIASSSKMQMA
;
A
#
# COMPACT_ATOMS: atom_id res chain seq x y z
N LEU A 1 -16.99 -4.13 -18.34
CA LEU A 1 -16.37 -3.59 -17.12
C LEU A 1 -14.93 -4.11 -17.06
N LEU A 2 -13.94 -3.34 -17.50
CA LEU A 2 -12.54 -3.77 -17.47
C LEU A 2 -12.00 -3.48 -16.07
N LEU A 3 -11.97 -4.49 -15.19
CA LEU A 3 -11.31 -4.38 -13.89
C LEU A 3 -9.81 -4.21 -14.14
N VAL A 4 -9.30 -2.99 -13.98
CA VAL A 4 -7.85 -2.75 -13.96
C VAL A 4 -7.31 -3.43 -12.70
N LEU A 5 -6.55 -4.50 -12.89
CA LEU A 5 -6.04 -5.30 -11.80
C LEU A 5 -4.71 -4.70 -11.30
N HIS A 6 -4.73 -4.08 -10.12
CA HIS A 6 -3.55 -3.43 -9.53
C HIS A 6 -2.66 -4.46 -8.83
N SER A 7 -1.37 -4.48 -9.18
CA SER A 7 -0.36 -5.33 -8.51
C SER A 7 0.53 -4.56 -7.55
N ASP A 8 0.34 -3.25 -7.44
CA ASP A 8 1.16 -2.36 -6.60
C ASP A 8 0.37 -2.01 -5.34
N VAL A 9 1.02 -2.08 -4.17
CA VAL A 9 0.45 -1.73 -2.86
C VAL A 9 1.29 -0.63 -2.23
N ALA A 10 0.65 0.40 -1.68
CA ALA A 10 1.26 1.33 -0.75
C ALA A 10 1.03 0.82 0.69
N TYR A 11 2.11 0.53 1.42
CA TYR A 11 2.09 0.02 2.79
C TYR A 11 2.80 1.00 3.73
N GLY A 12 2.14 1.44 4.80
CA GLY A 12 2.75 2.37 5.76
C GLY A 12 1.75 3.03 6.72
N LEU A 13 2.20 3.96 7.56
CA LEU A 13 3.50 4.66 7.58
C LEU A 13 4.69 3.77 7.97
N VAL A 14 5.82 3.93 7.29
CA VAL A 14 7.07 3.18 7.57
C VAL A 14 8.23 4.12 7.88
N ASN A 15 9.00 3.79 8.93
CA ASN A 15 10.22 4.51 9.30
C ASN A 15 11.46 3.63 9.02
N VAL A 16 11.74 3.40 7.73
CA VAL A 16 12.89 2.60 7.27
C VAL A 16 13.59 3.26 6.09
N THR A 17 14.86 2.93 5.89
CA THR A 17 15.64 3.42 4.74
C THR A 17 15.43 2.53 3.51
N ALA A 18 15.82 3.03 2.33
CA ALA A 18 15.65 2.31 1.06
C ALA A 18 16.35 0.93 1.06
N SER A 19 17.48 0.82 1.75
CA SER A 19 18.19 -0.47 1.92
C SER A 19 17.43 -1.49 2.77
N LYS A 20 16.54 -1.04 3.67
CA LYS A 20 15.80 -1.89 4.61
C LYS A 20 14.35 -2.16 4.18
N VAL A 21 13.82 -1.42 3.22
CA VAL A 21 12.41 -1.53 2.79
C VAL A 21 12.07 -2.92 2.24
N ARG A 22 13.01 -3.58 1.57
CA ARG A 22 12.80 -4.93 1.04
C ARG A 22 12.62 -5.94 2.16
N ALA A 23 13.52 -5.92 3.14
CA ALA A 23 13.44 -6.80 4.32
C ALA A 23 12.14 -6.57 5.12
N LEU A 24 11.68 -5.32 5.22
CA LEU A 24 10.37 -5.01 5.82
C LEU A 24 9.23 -5.68 5.04
N ALA A 25 9.20 -5.52 3.72
CA ALA A 25 8.13 -6.08 2.89
C ALA A 25 8.11 -7.62 2.93
N ASP A 26 9.27 -8.27 2.88
CA ASP A 26 9.38 -9.73 2.98
C ASP A 26 8.89 -10.21 4.37
N ALA A 27 9.30 -9.52 5.44
CA ALA A 27 8.84 -9.85 6.80
C ALA A 27 7.33 -9.69 6.96
N VAL A 28 6.74 -8.63 6.41
CA VAL A 28 5.29 -8.39 6.49
C VAL A 28 4.53 -9.40 5.64
N ALA A 29 4.97 -9.68 4.42
CA ALA A 29 4.40 -10.71 3.57
C ALA A 29 4.36 -12.06 4.31
N LYS A 30 5.46 -12.45 4.95
CA LYS A 30 5.54 -13.66 5.76
C LYS A 30 4.57 -13.65 6.95
N ARG A 31 4.44 -12.52 7.67
CA ARG A 31 3.49 -12.39 8.80
C ARG A 31 2.05 -12.59 8.39
N VAL A 32 1.66 -12.02 7.24
CA VAL A 32 0.31 -12.21 6.69
C VAL A 32 0.14 -13.55 5.97
N GLY A 33 1.13 -14.46 6.02
CA GLY A 33 1.02 -15.79 5.42
C GLY A 33 1.14 -15.81 3.89
N LEU A 34 1.81 -14.82 3.30
CA LEU A 34 2.19 -14.81 1.90
C LEU A 34 3.67 -15.19 1.74
N ALA A 35 4.01 -15.82 0.61
CA ALA A 35 5.38 -16.16 0.31
C ALA A 35 6.17 -14.92 -0.18
N GLU A 36 7.42 -14.78 0.25
CA GLU A 36 8.30 -13.66 -0.11
C GLU A 36 8.51 -13.56 -1.63
N ASP A 37 8.50 -14.69 -2.33
CA ASP A 37 8.65 -14.75 -3.78
C ASP A 37 7.43 -14.18 -4.53
N MET A 38 6.30 -13.94 -3.86
CA MET A 38 5.14 -13.25 -4.44
C MET A 38 5.41 -11.75 -4.64
N VAL A 39 6.42 -11.19 -3.96
CA VAL A 39 6.89 -9.82 -4.13
C VAL A 39 7.87 -9.74 -5.30
N ARG A 40 7.55 -8.91 -6.29
CA ARG A 40 8.39 -8.65 -7.47
C ARG A 40 9.43 -7.57 -7.20
N SER A 41 9.04 -6.46 -6.57
CA SER A 41 9.94 -5.34 -6.28
C SER A 41 9.39 -4.46 -5.17
N VAL A 42 10.27 -3.77 -4.45
CA VAL A 42 9.89 -2.85 -3.39
C VAL A 42 10.65 -1.54 -3.56
N ARG A 43 9.99 -0.41 -3.33
CA ARG A 43 10.62 0.92 -3.27
C ARG A 43 10.03 1.73 -2.13
N LEU A 44 10.79 2.70 -1.63
CA LEU A 44 10.21 3.74 -0.77
C LEU A 44 9.58 4.83 -1.62
N ILE A 45 8.45 5.34 -1.15
CA ILE A 45 7.82 6.55 -1.65
C ILE A 45 7.81 7.54 -0.49
N THR A 46 8.54 8.64 -0.66
CA THR A 46 8.57 9.77 0.28
C THR A 46 7.68 10.88 -0.24
N GLY A 47 7.00 11.61 0.64
CA GLY A 47 6.15 12.74 0.23
C GLY A 47 4.72 12.36 -0.16
N PHE A 48 4.31 11.12 0.09
CA PHE A 48 2.93 10.68 -0.13
C PHE A 48 2.09 11.06 1.10
N HIS A 49 1.01 11.82 0.92
CA HIS A 49 0.06 12.25 1.96
C HIS A 49 0.70 12.87 3.23
N GLY A 50 1.01 14.16 3.21
CA GLY A 50 1.50 14.87 4.41
C GLY A 50 2.97 14.59 4.78
N ASN A 51 3.87 14.46 3.79
CA ASN A 51 5.30 14.13 3.97
C ASN A 51 5.60 12.76 4.60
N ALA A 52 4.61 11.89 4.60
CA ALA A 52 4.77 10.53 5.05
C ALA A 52 5.61 9.66 4.09
N THR A 53 6.21 8.61 4.66
CA THR A 53 6.98 7.61 3.92
C THR A 53 6.23 6.28 3.91
N PHE A 54 6.04 5.73 2.71
CA PHE A 54 5.38 4.45 2.47
C PHE A 54 6.31 3.50 1.72
N ALA A 55 6.13 2.20 1.93
CA ALA A 55 6.70 1.17 1.09
C ALA A 55 5.74 0.88 -0.07
N SER A 56 6.20 1.05 -1.31
CA SER A 56 5.49 0.56 -2.49
C SER A 56 5.96 -0.85 -2.81
N ILE A 57 5.07 -1.81 -2.63
CA ILE A 57 5.30 -3.24 -2.82
C ILE A 57 4.59 -3.66 -4.11
N ARG A 58 5.37 -4.04 -5.13
CA ARG A 58 4.83 -4.64 -6.35
C ARG A 58 4.78 -6.15 -6.20
N PHE A 59 3.61 -6.73 -6.31
CA PHE A 59 3.39 -8.17 -6.36
C PHE A 59 3.49 -8.71 -7.79
N LYS A 60 3.80 -10.01 -7.92
CA LYS A 60 3.83 -10.71 -9.21
C LYS A 60 2.45 -10.82 -9.85
N LYS A 61 1.39 -10.85 -9.04
CA LYS A 61 0.00 -10.92 -9.49
C LYS A 61 -0.89 -9.97 -8.69
N PRO A 62 -1.96 -9.44 -9.31
CA PRO A 62 -2.94 -8.59 -8.64
C PRO A 62 -3.64 -9.25 -7.46
N GLU A 63 -3.95 -10.55 -7.57
CA GLU A 63 -4.61 -11.31 -6.50
C GLU A 63 -3.79 -11.33 -5.19
N TYR A 64 -2.45 -11.28 -5.29
CA TYR A 64 -1.56 -11.22 -4.13
C TYR A 64 -1.58 -9.83 -3.49
N ALA A 65 -1.64 -8.77 -4.31
CA ALA A 65 -1.78 -7.40 -3.81
C ALA A 65 -3.10 -7.21 -3.06
N THR A 66 -4.22 -7.67 -3.64
CA THR A 66 -5.54 -7.63 -2.98
C THR A 66 -5.54 -8.43 -1.68
N LYS A 67 -4.99 -9.65 -1.71
CA LYS A 67 -4.90 -10.50 -0.51
C LYS A 67 -4.05 -9.83 0.57
N PHE A 68 -2.90 -9.25 0.22
CA PHE A 68 -2.06 -8.51 1.16
C PHE A 68 -2.82 -7.36 1.83
N VAL A 69 -3.51 -6.52 1.05
CA VAL A 69 -4.30 -5.38 1.57
C VAL A 69 -5.37 -5.84 2.55
N ILE A 70 -6.11 -6.90 2.21
CA ILE A 70 -7.16 -7.46 3.07
C ILE A 70 -6.56 -7.93 4.41
N LEU A 71 -5.44 -8.67 4.35
CA LEU A 71 -4.84 -9.27 5.55
C LEU A 71 -4.19 -8.21 6.45
N VAL A 72 -3.56 -7.18 5.89
CA VAL A 72 -3.09 -6.02 6.65
C VAL A 72 -4.27 -5.24 7.24
N GLY A 73 -5.37 -5.08 6.50
CA GLY A 73 -6.60 -4.45 7.01
C GLY A 73 -7.24 -5.20 8.19
N TYR A 74 -6.95 -6.49 8.34
CA TYR A 74 -7.30 -7.28 9.53
C TYR A 74 -6.26 -7.20 10.66
N GLY A 75 -5.19 -6.42 10.51
CA GLY A 75 -4.09 -6.27 11.48
C GLY A 75 -3.15 -7.46 11.57
N LEU A 76 -3.15 -8.37 10.58
CA LEU A 76 -2.36 -9.61 10.63
C LEU A 76 -0.86 -9.41 10.40
N ASP A 77 -0.43 -8.19 10.05
CA ASP A 77 0.98 -7.83 10.02
C ASP A 77 1.56 -7.48 11.41
N GLY A 78 0.68 -7.41 12.43
CA GLY A 78 1.02 -7.09 13.81
C GLY A 78 1.22 -5.59 14.08
N CYS A 79 0.80 -4.72 13.16
CA CYS A 79 0.89 -3.27 13.30
C CYS A 79 -0.48 -2.63 12.98
N PRO A 80 -1.43 -2.60 13.93
CA PRO A 80 -2.80 -2.14 13.68
C PRO A 80 -2.91 -0.67 13.26
N GLU A 81 -1.89 0.14 13.52
CA GLU A 81 -1.79 1.53 13.06
C GLU A 81 -1.30 1.68 11.61
N ARG A 82 -0.90 0.59 10.95
CA ARG A 82 -0.42 0.61 9.56
C ARG A 82 -1.51 0.20 8.60
N ASP A 83 -1.61 0.97 7.53
CA ASP A 83 -2.53 0.72 6.45
C ASP A 83 -1.82 0.19 5.20
N ALA A 84 -2.60 -0.52 4.38
CA ALA A 84 -2.21 -0.92 3.05
C ALA A 84 -3.30 -0.54 2.05
N PHE A 85 -2.91 0.02 0.91
CA PHE A 85 -3.84 0.42 -0.15
C PHE A 85 -3.35 -0.06 -1.51
N LEU A 86 -4.26 -0.48 -2.39
CA LEU A 86 -3.92 -0.71 -3.78
C LEU A 86 -3.50 0.62 -4.42
N ALA A 87 -2.28 0.67 -4.96
CA ALA A 87 -1.78 1.84 -5.64
C ALA A 87 -2.46 1.96 -7.01
N ASP A 88 -3.31 2.98 -7.17
CA ASP A 88 -3.90 3.30 -8.45
C ASP A 88 -2.83 3.92 -9.38
N LYS A 89 -2.82 3.52 -10.66
CA LYS A 89 -1.98 4.17 -11.68
C LYS A 89 -2.60 5.49 -12.15
N ARG A 90 -3.18 6.29 -11.25
CA ARG A 90 -3.59 7.66 -11.57
C ARG A 90 -2.48 8.69 -11.33
N ASP A 91 -1.41 8.32 -10.63
CA ASP A 91 -0.35 9.29 -10.26
C ASP A 91 0.84 9.32 -11.23
N GLY A 92 0.70 8.75 -12.44
CA GLY A 92 1.75 8.76 -13.47
C GLY A 92 1.64 9.88 -14.50
N ALA A 93 0.48 10.56 -14.61
CA ALA A 93 0.28 11.67 -15.53
C ALA A 93 -0.93 12.51 -15.09
N GLY A 94 -0.66 13.62 -14.39
CA GLY A 94 -1.54 14.77 -14.25
C GLY A 94 -2.93 14.52 -13.65
N ASN A 95 -3.09 14.64 -12.33
CA ASN A 95 -4.18 15.45 -11.77
C ASN A 95 -3.92 15.77 -10.29
N ALA A 96 -3.49 17.00 -9.99
CA ALA A 96 -3.68 17.58 -8.68
C ALA A 96 -5.17 17.91 -8.54
N GLY A 97 -6.00 16.95 -8.10
CA GLY A 97 -7.44 17.19 -8.02
C GLY A 97 -8.24 15.99 -7.58
N SER A 98 -8.39 15.83 -6.27
CA SER A 98 -9.62 15.44 -5.56
C SER A 98 -9.24 14.84 -4.22
N ILE A 99 -8.91 15.73 -3.29
CA ILE A 99 -9.09 15.46 -1.87
C ILE A 99 -10.61 15.38 -1.70
N ALA A 100 -11.18 14.18 -1.70
CA ALA A 100 -12.54 13.99 -1.23
C ALA A 100 -12.52 14.18 0.29
N SER A 101 -12.51 15.46 0.69
CA SER A 101 -12.84 15.91 2.02
C SER A 101 -14.21 15.33 2.35
N SER A 102 -14.24 14.33 3.23
CA SER A 102 -15.49 13.89 3.83
C SER A 102 -15.98 15.01 4.74
N SER A 103 -16.75 15.93 4.17
CA SER A 103 -17.48 16.93 4.94
C SER A 103 -18.50 16.21 5.81
N LYS A 104 -18.15 16.11 7.09
CA LYS A 104 -19.07 15.89 8.20
C LYS A 104 -20.25 16.86 8.09
N MET A 105 -21.46 16.31 8.24
CA MET A 105 -22.69 16.92 8.78
C MET A 105 -23.13 18.30 8.26
N GLN A 106 -24.31 18.33 7.64
CA GLN A 106 -25.38 19.27 7.99
C GLN A 106 -26.73 18.67 7.52
N MET A 107 -27.53 18.15 8.47
CA MET A 107 -28.97 18.00 8.28
C MET A 107 -29.60 19.37 8.60
N ALA A 108 -30.38 19.88 7.65
CA ALA A 108 -31.38 20.91 7.89
C ALA A 108 -32.76 20.26 7.94
#